data_AF-A0A182PQR6-F1
#
_entry.id   AF-A0A182PQR6-F1
#
_cell.length_a   1.000
_cell.length_b   1.000
_cell.length_c   1.000
_cell.angle_alpha   90.00
_cell.angle_beta   90.00
_cell.angle_gamma   90.00
#
_symmetry.space_group_name_H-M   'P 1'
#
loop_
_entity.id
_entity.type
_entity.pdbx_description
1 polymer ?
#
loop_
_entity_poly.entity_id
_entity_poly.type
_entity_poly.pdbx_seq_one_letter_code
_entity_poly.pdbx_strand_id
1 'polypeptide(L)'
;MTIGAILAVVCALTLSWSAEALSYHDRRHCRTDGCVTQAGCVPRYSQYSTAIYCPQRCVIERCRSVENEPQPRVCHRITSVATGQTLAALDSYDRRGDQRYASLVNPHSGERDRWNLIVGPGNYYYIQNSDTREYLRAAENNYLYLVASRPTDESFLFKPDLVQGSWWCVLLQSVCYRGFIFAEQYNGGSRGFAMMTRDLDRCYRESLWSISSVNC
;
A
#
# COMPACT_ATOMS: atom_id res chain seq x y z
N MET A 1 -50.31 -29.90 -33.02
CA MET A 1 -49.52 -29.48 -31.83
C MET A 1 -49.02 -28.07 -32.06
N THR A 2 -48.93 -27.27 -31.01
CA THR A 2 -48.92 -25.80 -31.04
C THR A 2 -47.63 -25.21 -30.46
N ILE A 3 -47.43 -23.91 -30.74
CA ILE A 3 -46.45 -23.00 -30.11
C ILE A 3 -44.99 -23.18 -30.56
N GLY A 4 -44.52 -22.19 -31.32
CA GLY A 4 -43.11 -21.96 -31.65
C GLY A 4 -42.82 -20.52 -32.11
N ALA A 5 -43.80 -19.62 -32.02
CA ALA A 5 -43.70 -18.24 -32.46
C ALA A 5 -43.14 -17.34 -31.35
N ILE A 6 -41.86 -17.51 -31.00
CA ILE A 6 -41.11 -16.57 -30.15
C ILE A 6 -39.69 -16.38 -30.73
N LEU A 7 -39.62 -15.77 -31.91
CA LEU A 7 -38.36 -15.38 -32.57
C LEU A 7 -38.15 -13.84 -32.58
N ALA A 8 -38.77 -13.15 -31.61
CA ALA A 8 -38.82 -11.68 -31.54
C ALA A 8 -38.76 -11.12 -30.11
N VAL A 9 -38.04 -11.77 -29.17
CA VAL A 9 -37.86 -11.26 -27.79
C VAL A 9 -36.44 -11.48 -27.25
N VAL A 10 -35.41 -11.13 -28.03
CA VAL A 10 -34.00 -11.01 -27.54
C VAL A 10 -33.33 -9.70 -28.00
N CYS A 11 -34.09 -8.79 -28.63
CA CYS A 11 -33.57 -7.53 -29.17
C CYS A 11 -34.04 -6.28 -28.39
N ALA A 12 -34.47 -6.46 -27.14
CA ALA A 12 -34.81 -5.39 -26.21
C ALA A 12 -34.57 -5.88 -24.78
N LEU A 13 -34.03 -5.00 -23.92
CA LEU A 13 -33.59 -5.26 -22.54
C LEU A 13 -32.29 -6.11 -22.49
N THR A 14 -31.14 -5.64 -21.98
CA THR A 14 -30.86 -4.50 -21.10
C THR A 14 -29.50 -3.83 -21.39
N LEU A 15 -29.25 -2.68 -20.74
CA LEU A 15 -27.98 -1.96 -20.64
C LEU A 15 -27.51 -1.20 -21.91
N SER A 16 -28.33 -0.21 -22.26
CA SER A 16 -27.83 1.08 -22.73
C SER A 16 -26.74 1.63 -21.80
N TRP A 17 -25.48 1.60 -22.23
CA TRP A 17 -24.44 2.46 -21.66
C TRP A 17 -24.55 3.86 -22.27
N SER A 18 -25.54 4.62 -21.78
CA SER A 18 -25.45 6.08 -21.83
C SER A 18 -24.26 6.50 -20.98
N ALA A 19 -23.28 7.16 -21.60
CA ALA A 19 -22.25 7.85 -20.85
C ALA A 19 -22.91 8.97 -20.04
N GLU A 20 -23.14 8.71 -18.75
CA GLU A 20 -23.67 9.71 -17.83
C GLU A 20 -22.61 10.78 -17.60
N ALA A 21 -22.67 11.82 -18.43
CA ALA A 21 -22.01 13.09 -18.17
C ALA A 21 -22.57 13.62 -16.84
N LEU A 22 -21.83 13.38 -15.75
CA LEU A 22 -22.20 13.82 -14.42
C LEU A 22 -22.27 15.35 -14.42
N SER A 23 -23.49 15.89 -14.47
CA SER A 23 -23.75 17.32 -14.41
C SER A 23 -23.47 17.84 -13.01
N TYR A 24 -22.21 18.17 -12.74
CA TYR A 24 -21.79 18.81 -11.50
C TYR A 24 -22.54 20.14 -11.36
N HIS A 25 -23.48 20.19 -10.41
CA HIS A 25 -24.28 21.38 -10.17
C HIS A 25 -23.43 22.45 -9.49
N ASP A 26 -22.84 23.33 -10.31
CA ASP A 26 -21.98 24.40 -9.81
C ASP A 26 -22.81 25.42 -9.01
N ARG A 27 -22.37 25.70 -7.78
CA ARG A 27 -22.97 26.70 -6.88
C ARG A 27 -21.91 27.62 -6.28
N ARG A 28 -20.91 27.97 -7.08
CA ARG A 28 -19.83 28.90 -6.71
C ARG A 28 -20.28 30.36 -6.77
N HIS A 29 -20.19 31.03 -5.62
CA HIS A 29 -20.15 32.49 -5.58
C HIS A 29 -18.71 32.95 -5.82
N CYS A 30 -18.30 33.05 -7.08
CA CYS A 30 -16.99 33.60 -7.48
C CYS A 30 -17.13 35.01 -8.09
N ARG A 31 -16.09 35.83 -7.92
CA ARG A 31 -16.00 37.22 -8.44
C ARG A 31 -14.57 37.53 -8.90
N THR A 32 -14.43 38.37 -9.93
CA THR A 32 -13.48 38.06 -11.00
C THR A 32 -12.79 39.31 -11.65
N ASP A 33 -11.43 39.41 -11.69
CA ASP A 33 -10.61 40.41 -12.45
C ASP A 33 -9.18 39.92 -12.93
N GLY A 34 -8.60 40.40 -14.05
CA GLY A 34 -7.17 40.17 -14.50
C GLY A 34 -6.76 40.50 -15.98
N CYS A 35 -6.28 39.57 -16.85
CA CYS A 35 -5.93 39.76 -18.31
C CYS A 35 -5.95 38.49 -19.24
N VAL A 36 -6.51 38.56 -20.48
CA VAL A 36 -6.75 37.40 -21.44
C VAL A 36 -5.64 37.22 -22.49
N THR A 37 -5.31 35.97 -22.89
CA THR A 37 -4.51 35.63 -24.08
C THR A 37 -5.09 34.44 -24.87
N GLN A 38 -4.56 34.14 -26.07
CA GLN A 38 -4.94 32.94 -26.85
C GLN A 38 -4.66 31.61 -26.12
N ALA A 39 -3.77 31.60 -25.12
CA ALA A 39 -3.46 30.43 -24.29
C ALA A 39 -4.24 30.40 -22.95
N GLY A 40 -5.15 31.35 -22.71
CA GLY A 40 -5.92 31.48 -21.47
C GLY A 40 -5.64 32.77 -20.69
N CYS A 41 -6.17 32.87 -19.46
CA CYS A 41 -5.88 34.00 -18.56
C CYS A 41 -4.45 33.92 -18.01
N VAL A 42 -3.75 35.06 -17.96
CA VAL A 42 -2.35 35.13 -17.52
C VAL A 42 -2.22 36.22 -16.44
N PRO A 43 -1.50 35.98 -15.31
CA PRO A 43 -1.42 36.98 -14.25
C PRO A 43 -0.62 38.21 -14.70
N ARG A 44 -1.06 39.39 -14.24
CA ARG A 44 -0.65 40.73 -14.73
C ARG A 44 0.85 41.07 -14.65
N TYR A 45 1.69 40.18 -14.11
CA TYR A 45 3.13 40.37 -13.89
C TYR A 45 4.02 39.25 -14.47
N SER A 46 3.48 38.30 -15.26
CA SER A 46 4.33 37.29 -15.92
C SER A 46 5.17 37.94 -17.03
N GLN A 47 6.48 37.70 -17.03
CA GLN A 47 7.47 38.32 -17.93
C GLN A 47 7.46 37.75 -19.38
N TYR A 48 6.29 37.47 -19.94
CA TYR A 48 6.17 37.04 -21.34
C TYR A 48 6.00 38.26 -22.26
N SER A 49 6.86 38.36 -23.27
CA SER A 49 7.01 39.50 -24.19
C SER A 49 5.87 39.70 -25.20
N THR A 50 4.72 39.09 -24.98
CA THR A 50 3.61 38.97 -25.96
C THR A 50 2.35 39.74 -25.59
N ALA A 51 2.30 40.42 -24.44
CA ALA A 51 1.15 41.22 -24.01
C ALA A 51 1.13 42.63 -24.64
N ILE A 52 0.79 42.74 -25.92
CA ILE A 52 0.87 44.01 -26.68
C ILE A 52 -0.22 45.02 -26.27
N TYR A 53 -1.43 44.60 -25.90
CA TYR A 53 -2.46 45.47 -25.32
C TYR A 53 -3.47 44.63 -24.51
N CYS A 54 -3.88 45.07 -23.31
CA CYS A 54 -4.85 44.34 -22.48
C CYS A 54 -5.95 45.27 -21.91
N PRO A 55 -7.09 45.43 -22.62
CA PRO A 55 -8.20 46.26 -22.15
C PRO A 55 -9.25 45.51 -21.30
N GLN A 56 -9.17 44.17 -21.17
CA GLN A 56 -10.22 43.36 -20.52
C GLN A 56 -9.69 42.36 -19.48
N ARG A 57 -10.50 42.17 -18.42
CA ARG A 57 -10.09 41.55 -17.16
C ARG A 57 -10.39 40.03 -17.13
N CYS A 58 -9.35 39.18 -17.08
CA CYS A 58 -9.39 37.70 -17.08
C CYS A 58 -8.70 37.09 -15.85
N VAL A 59 -9.30 36.09 -15.21
CA VAL A 59 -9.06 35.85 -13.78
C VAL A 59 -8.40 34.52 -13.51
N ILE A 60 -7.57 34.50 -12.47
CA ILE A 60 -7.14 33.26 -11.83
C ILE A 60 -7.84 33.20 -10.47
N GLU A 61 -8.90 32.41 -10.39
CA GLU A 61 -9.59 32.17 -9.13
C GLU A 61 -8.68 31.38 -8.18
N ARG A 62 -8.39 31.93 -7.00
CA ARG A 62 -8.03 31.11 -5.85
C ARG A 62 -9.30 30.39 -5.41
N CYS A 63 -9.55 29.22 -5.98
CA CYS A 63 -10.43 28.24 -5.36
C CYS A 63 -10.05 28.12 -3.88
N ARG A 64 -11.02 28.19 -2.97
CA ARG A 64 -10.78 27.72 -1.59
C ARG A 64 -10.18 26.32 -1.70
N SER A 65 -9.13 26.06 -0.92
CA SER A 65 -8.48 24.75 -0.91
C SER A 65 -9.55 23.69 -0.79
N VAL A 66 -9.49 22.68 -1.67
CA VAL A 66 -10.27 21.46 -1.51
C VAL A 66 -10.10 21.05 -0.06
N GLU A 67 -11.21 21.01 0.66
CA GLU A 67 -11.24 20.50 2.02
C GLU A 67 -10.72 19.07 1.90
N ASN A 68 -9.50 18.83 2.40
CA ASN A 68 -8.79 17.57 2.16
C ASN A 68 -9.64 16.45 2.78
N GLU A 69 -10.43 15.77 1.95
CA GLU A 69 -10.97 14.47 2.31
C GLU A 69 -9.77 13.64 2.78
N PRO A 70 -9.80 13.11 4.02
CA PRO A 70 -8.68 12.35 4.54
C PRO A 70 -8.54 11.11 3.66
N GLN A 71 -7.56 11.12 2.76
CA GLN A 71 -7.29 9.98 1.89
C GLN A 71 -7.11 8.74 2.78
N PRO A 72 -7.80 7.63 2.48
CA PRO A 72 -7.70 6.42 3.28
C PRO A 72 -6.24 5.98 3.34
N ARG A 73 -5.73 5.72 4.54
CA ARG A 73 -4.33 5.32 4.69
C ARG A 73 -4.23 3.87 4.23
N VAL A 74 -3.31 3.62 3.29
CA VAL A 74 -3.09 2.28 2.76
C VAL A 74 -1.97 1.61 3.55
N CYS A 75 -2.35 0.58 4.29
CA CYS A 75 -1.45 -0.36 4.95
C CYS A 75 -1.40 -1.68 4.15
N HIS A 76 -0.57 -2.61 4.59
CA HIS A 76 -0.36 -3.91 3.94
C HIS A 76 -0.51 -5.03 4.96
N ARG A 77 -1.12 -6.14 4.56
CA ARG A 77 -1.02 -7.43 5.25
C ARG A 77 0.03 -8.27 4.57
N ILE A 78 0.85 -8.96 5.36
CA ILE A 78 1.90 -9.86 4.90
C ILE A 78 1.51 -11.26 5.38
N THR A 79 0.95 -12.08 4.50
CA THR A 79 0.33 -13.37 4.82
C THR A 79 1.22 -14.52 4.33
N SER A 80 1.55 -15.49 5.19
CA SER A 80 2.32 -16.67 4.77
C SER A 80 1.49 -17.52 3.81
N VAL A 81 2.09 -17.88 2.67
CA VAL A 81 1.45 -18.76 1.66
C VAL A 81 1.38 -20.20 2.17
N ALA A 82 2.32 -20.62 3.03
CA ALA A 82 2.32 -21.95 3.62
C ALA A 82 1.19 -22.17 4.64
N THR A 83 0.95 -21.18 5.51
CA THR A 83 0.12 -21.35 6.71
C THR A 83 -1.18 -20.55 6.68
N GLY A 84 -1.30 -19.56 5.79
CA GLY A 84 -2.39 -18.59 5.79
C GLY A 84 -2.34 -17.56 6.92
N GLN A 85 -1.34 -17.62 7.82
CA GLN A 85 -1.22 -16.71 8.95
C GLN A 85 -0.58 -15.37 8.54
N THR A 86 -1.03 -14.27 9.15
CA THR A 86 -0.50 -12.92 8.93
C THR A 86 0.63 -12.58 9.89
N LEU A 87 1.64 -11.89 9.40
CA LEU A 87 2.70 -11.28 10.21
C LEU A 87 2.12 -10.19 11.11
N ALA A 88 2.49 -10.19 12.40
CA ALA A 88 1.93 -9.29 13.41
C ALA A 88 2.97 -8.82 14.44
N ALA A 89 2.77 -7.60 14.94
CA ALA A 89 3.56 -7.01 16.03
C ALA A 89 2.98 -7.37 17.40
N LEU A 90 3.07 -8.65 17.80
CA LEU A 90 2.61 -9.13 19.11
C LEU A 90 3.57 -8.87 20.26
N ASP A 91 3.06 -8.93 21.48
CA ASP A 91 3.84 -8.84 22.72
C ASP A 91 4.48 -10.20 23.07
N SER A 92 5.32 -10.69 22.14
CA SER A 92 6.09 -11.93 22.26
C SER A 92 7.57 -11.59 22.47
N TYR A 93 8.16 -11.97 23.59
CA TYR A 93 9.49 -11.52 24.00
C TYR A 93 10.55 -12.62 23.88
N ASP A 94 11.80 -12.22 23.67
CA ASP A 94 12.94 -13.10 23.92
C ASP A 94 13.02 -13.48 25.41
N ARG A 95 13.30 -14.74 25.70
CA ARG A 95 13.50 -15.22 27.08
C ARG A 95 14.84 -14.75 27.67
N ARG A 96 15.73 -14.19 26.84
CA ARG A 96 17.08 -13.76 27.21
C ARG A 96 17.31 -12.25 27.12
N GLY A 97 16.34 -11.47 26.65
CA GLY A 97 16.40 -10.01 26.60
C GLY A 97 15.03 -9.39 26.32
N ASP A 98 14.84 -8.13 26.72
CA ASP A 98 13.54 -7.44 26.61
C ASP A 98 13.17 -7.00 25.18
N GLN A 99 13.60 -7.75 24.17
CA GLN A 99 13.30 -7.52 22.76
C GLN A 99 12.09 -8.34 22.32
N ARG A 100 11.22 -7.74 21.52
CA ARG A 100 10.03 -8.39 20.98
C ARG A 100 10.30 -9.02 19.62
N TYR A 101 9.73 -10.20 19.39
CA TYR A 101 9.78 -10.91 18.11
C TYR A 101 8.56 -10.61 17.24
N ALA A 102 8.77 -10.60 15.92
CA ALA A 102 7.68 -10.65 14.96
C ALA A 102 6.98 -12.02 15.03
N SER A 103 5.65 -12.02 15.17
CA SER A 103 4.84 -13.23 15.39
C SER A 103 3.86 -13.46 14.26
N LEU A 104 3.25 -14.65 14.22
CA LEU A 104 2.20 -15.01 13.26
C LEU A 104 0.86 -15.17 13.96
N VAL A 105 -0.17 -14.61 13.35
CA VAL A 105 -1.55 -14.62 13.86
C VAL A 105 -2.52 -15.09 12.78
N ASN A 106 -3.69 -15.55 13.19
CA ASN A 106 -4.72 -15.92 12.22
C ASN A 106 -5.32 -14.65 11.59
N PRO A 107 -5.62 -14.65 10.27
CA PRO A 107 -6.20 -13.49 9.61
C PRO A 107 -7.47 -13.01 10.30
N HIS A 108 -7.64 -11.69 10.40
CA HIS A 108 -8.79 -11.05 11.05
C HIS A 108 -8.86 -11.19 12.59
N SER A 109 -7.78 -11.62 13.26
CA SER A 109 -7.70 -11.51 14.73
C SER A 109 -7.71 -10.05 15.24
N GLY A 110 -7.38 -9.09 14.37
CA GLY A 110 -7.23 -7.68 14.72
C GLY A 110 -5.90 -7.37 15.43
N GLU A 111 -5.00 -8.36 15.55
CA GLU A 111 -3.76 -8.26 16.31
C GLU A 111 -2.64 -7.61 15.50
N ARG A 112 -2.65 -6.27 15.40
CA ARG A 112 -1.52 -5.45 14.91
C ARG A 112 -0.86 -6.01 13.64
N ASP A 113 -1.67 -6.42 12.68
CA ASP A 113 -1.33 -7.20 11.48
C ASP A 113 -1.06 -6.33 10.23
N ARG A 114 -1.04 -5.01 10.43
CA ARG A 114 -0.95 -3.98 9.39
C ARG A 114 0.43 -3.34 9.35
N TRP A 115 0.98 -3.25 8.15
CA TRP A 115 2.35 -2.81 7.91
C TRP A 115 2.43 -1.72 6.84
N ASN A 116 3.24 -0.71 7.08
CA ASN A 116 3.69 0.26 6.10
C ASN A 116 4.95 -0.27 5.42
N LEU A 117 4.93 -0.36 4.09
CA LEU A 117 6.09 -0.67 3.28
C LEU A 117 6.71 0.66 2.82
N ILE A 118 7.69 1.15 3.58
CA ILE A 118 8.33 2.45 3.35
C ILE A 118 9.56 2.24 2.46
N VAL A 119 9.56 2.86 1.28
CA VAL A 119 10.68 2.75 0.33
C VAL A 119 11.96 3.33 0.95
N GLY A 120 13.00 2.51 0.99
CA GLY A 120 14.36 2.85 1.40
C GLY A 120 15.32 2.90 0.20
N PRO A 121 16.64 3.00 0.45
CA PRO A 121 17.64 3.01 -0.61
C PRO A 121 17.60 1.69 -1.42
N GLY A 122 17.98 1.76 -2.71
CA GLY A 122 18.09 0.57 -3.57
C GLY A 122 16.77 -0.12 -3.95
N ASN A 123 15.63 0.56 -3.79
CA ASN A 123 14.28 -0.02 -3.90
C ASN A 123 14.01 -1.16 -2.90
N TYR A 124 14.71 -1.14 -1.76
CA TYR A 124 14.40 -1.97 -0.60
C TYR A 124 13.35 -1.29 0.27
N TYR A 125 12.78 -2.02 1.23
CA TYR A 125 11.71 -1.53 2.09
C TYR A 125 12.07 -1.63 3.56
N TYR A 126 11.79 -0.57 4.30
CA TYR A 126 11.58 -0.64 5.73
C TYR A 126 10.14 -1.09 5.98
N ILE A 127 9.96 -2.14 6.79
CA ILE A 127 8.65 -2.69 7.11
C ILE A 127 8.29 -2.23 8.52
N GLN A 128 7.37 -1.26 8.64
CA GLN A 128 6.97 -0.65 9.91
C GLN A 128 5.54 -1.03 10.27
N ASN A 129 5.28 -1.47 11.49
CA ASN A 129 3.91 -1.71 11.94
C ASN A 129 3.11 -0.38 11.99
N SER A 130 1.88 -0.37 11.49
CA SER A 130 1.07 0.87 11.48
C SER A 130 0.68 1.33 12.88
N ASP A 131 0.50 0.38 13.78
CA ASP A 131 -0.14 0.60 15.08
C ASP A 131 0.91 0.85 16.15
N THR A 132 1.97 0.02 16.22
CA THR A 132 3.05 0.17 17.21
C THR A 132 4.19 1.08 16.76
N ARG A 133 4.29 1.38 15.45
CA ARG A 133 5.41 2.13 14.83
C ARG A 133 6.78 1.46 14.91
N GLU A 134 6.83 0.22 15.37
CA GLU A 134 8.05 -0.60 15.39
C GLU A 134 8.42 -1.07 13.98
N TYR A 135 9.71 -1.08 13.68
CA TYR A 135 10.26 -1.62 12.44
C TYR A 135 10.66 -3.08 12.64
N LEU A 136 10.51 -3.88 11.58
CA LEU A 136 11.18 -5.18 11.49
C LEU A 136 12.68 -4.97 11.39
N ARG A 137 13.44 -5.72 12.19
CA ARG A 137 14.90 -5.78 12.14
C ARG A 137 15.35 -7.24 12.12
N ALA A 138 16.03 -7.65 11.06
CA ALA A 138 16.70 -8.95 11.02
C ALA A 138 17.92 -8.94 11.94
N ALA A 139 18.32 -10.10 12.45
CA ALA A 139 19.52 -10.25 13.26
C ALA A 139 20.34 -11.48 12.85
N GLU A 140 21.62 -11.49 13.24
CA GLU A 140 22.58 -12.56 12.91
C GLU A 140 22.18 -13.92 13.49
N ASN A 141 21.50 -13.92 14.63
CA ASN A 141 20.97 -15.10 15.32
C ASN A 141 19.68 -15.65 14.68
N ASN A 142 19.39 -15.28 13.43
CA ASN A 142 18.20 -15.64 12.64
C ASN A 142 16.85 -15.14 13.18
N TYR A 143 16.79 -14.35 14.26
CA TYR A 143 15.54 -13.78 14.72
C TYR A 143 15.13 -12.52 13.93
N LEU A 144 13.83 -12.25 13.94
CA LEU A 144 13.21 -11.05 13.38
C LEU A 144 12.59 -10.25 14.52
N TYR A 145 13.23 -9.14 14.89
CA TYR A 145 12.85 -8.31 16.02
C TYR A 145 11.94 -7.15 15.62
N LEU A 146 11.13 -6.69 16.58
CA LEU A 146 10.36 -5.46 16.54
C LEU A 146 11.14 -4.37 17.28
N VAL A 147 11.45 -3.27 16.59
CA VAL A 147 12.32 -2.22 17.14
C VAL A 147 11.68 -0.84 16.94
N ALA A 148 11.41 -0.14 18.04
CA ALA A 148 10.77 1.18 18.03
C ALA A 148 11.72 2.34 17.64
N SER A 149 13.04 2.11 17.60
CA SER A 149 14.01 3.12 17.17
C SER A 149 13.93 3.36 15.66
N ARG A 150 14.47 4.49 15.20
CA ARG A 150 14.65 4.74 13.77
C ARG A 150 15.61 3.68 13.18
N PRO A 151 15.40 3.24 11.92
CA PRO A 151 16.38 2.44 11.19
C PRO A 151 17.73 3.17 11.07
N THR A 152 18.82 2.49 11.42
CA THR A 152 20.19 3.05 11.41
C THR A 152 21.14 2.35 10.44
N ASP A 153 20.78 1.17 9.96
CA ASP A 153 21.64 0.27 9.20
C ASP A 153 20.82 -0.65 8.27
N GLU A 154 21.50 -1.51 7.49
CA GLU A 154 20.87 -2.42 6.53
C GLU A 154 20.09 -3.60 7.16
N SER A 155 20.16 -3.82 8.48
CA SER A 155 19.41 -4.91 9.14
C SER A 155 17.90 -4.67 9.18
N PHE A 156 17.48 -3.42 8.97
CA PHE A 156 16.09 -2.99 8.84
C PHE A 156 15.56 -3.04 7.39
N LEU A 157 16.41 -3.32 6.41
CA LEU A 157 16.06 -3.28 4.99
C LEU A 157 15.77 -4.67 4.45
N PHE A 158 14.62 -4.78 3.77
CA PHE A 158 14.18 -6.00 3.11
C PHE A 158 14.00 -5.76 1.61
N LYS A 159 14.61 -6.61 0.80
CA LYS A 159 14.42 -6.67 -0.65
C LYS A 159 13.30 -7.67 -0.95
N PRO A 160 12.20 -7.27 -1.61
CA PRO A 160 11.24 -8.22 -2.16
C PRO A 160 11.85 -8.90 -3.39
N ASP A 161 11.71 -10.21 -3.46
CA ASP A 161 11.96 -11.00 -4.66
C ASP A 161 10.64 -11.61 -5.14
N LEU A 162 10.12 -11.09 -6.25
CA LEU A 162 8.76 -11.37 -6.72
C LEU A 162 8.76 -12.66 -7.55
N VAL A 163 8.26 -13.75 -6.96
CA VAL A 163 8.11 -15.02 -7.68
C VAL A 163 7.08 -14.82 -8.79
N GLN A 164 7.50 -15.04 -10.03
CA GLN A 164 6.72 -14.75 -11.24
C GLN A 164 6.25 -13.28 -11.36
N GLY A 165 6.94 -12.33 -10.73
CA GLY A 165 6.60 -10.91 -10.77
C GLY A 165 5.37 -10.52 -9.94
N SER A 166 4.91 -11.39 -9.02
CA SER A 166 3.65 -11.22 -8.28
C SER A 166 3.85 -10.87 -6.81
N TRP A 167 3.10 -9.89 -6.30
CA TRP A 167 3.04 -9.59 -4.86
C TRP A 167 2.26 -10.64 -4.05
N TRP A 168 1.51 -11.53 -4.71
CA TRP A 168 0.85 -12.68 -4.08
C TRP A 168 1.81 -13.82 -3.75
N CYS A 169 3.06 -13.76 -4.24
CA CYS A 169 4.09 -14.77 -4.02
C CYS A 169 5.47 -14.09 -4.02
N VAL A 170 5.90 -13.61 -2.85
CA VAL A 170 7.14 -12.85 -2.67
C VAL A 170 8.01 -13.45 -1.57
N LEU A 171 9.30 -13.55 -1.83
CA LEU A 171 10.33 -13.80 -0.81
C LEU A 171 10.80 -12.45 -0.25
N LEU A 172 10.91 -12.31 1.07
CA LEU A 172 11.41 -11.09 1.71
C LEU A 172 12.83 -11.31 2.22
N GLN A 173 13.83 -10.87 1.45
CA GLN A 173 15.25 -11.05 1.76
C GLN A 173 15.79 -9.91 2.62
N SER A 174 16.46 -10.19 3.75
CA SER A 174 17.23 -9.18 4.48
C SER A 174 18.44 -8.74 3.65
N VAL A 175 18.62 -7.43 3.50
CA VAL A 175 19.76 -6.85 2.76
C VAL A 175 21.08 -7.14 3.48
N CYS A 176 21.13 -6.94 4.80
CA CYS A 176 22.32 -7.19 5.62
C CYS A 176 22.70 -8.69 5.67
N TYR A 177 21.76 -9.55 6.08
CA TYR A 177 22.08 -10.96 6.41
C TYR A 177 21.86 -11.95 5.26
N ARG A 178 21.31 -11.50 4.12
CA ARG A 178 21.01 -12.27 2.89
C ARG A 178 20.06 -13.47 3.04
N GLY A 179 19.59 -13.78 4.24
CA GLY A 179 18.51 -14.73 4.47
C GLY A 179 17.13 -14.15 4.14
N PHE A 180 16.12 -15.00 4.21
CA PHE A 180 14.72 -14.72 3.87
C PHE A 180 13.82 -14.88 5.10
N ILE A 181 12.80 -14.04 5.24
CA ILE A 181 11.77 -14.21 6.27
C ILE A 181 10.95 -15.46 5.95
N PHE A 182 10.80 -16.37 6.92
CA PHE A 182 9.95 -17.55 6.81
C PHE A 182 9.03 -17.70 8.04
N ALA A 183 7.93 -18.41 7.83
CA ALA A 183 6.94 -18.71 8.85
C ALA A 183 7.30 -19.98 9.63
N GLU A 184 7.77 -19.84 10.87
CA GLU A 184 8.05 -20.97 11.75
C GLU A 184 6.80 -21.38 12.54
N GLN A 185 6.39 -22.65 12.39
CA GLN A 185 5.34 -23.27 13.19
C GLN A 185 5.94 -24.26 14.19
N TYR A 186 5.63 -24.05 15.48
CA TYR A 186 5.87 -25.06 16.50
C TYR A 186 4.75 -26.10 16.45
N ASN A 187 5.09 -27.36 16.19
CA ASN A 187 4.14 -28.47 16.18
C ASN A 187 3.31 -28.49 17.47
N GLY A 188 2.00 -28.27 17.36
CA GLY A 188 1.04 -28.26 18.47
C GLY A 188 0.70 -26.88 19.06
N GLY A 189 1.29 -25.78 18.57
CA GLY A 189 1.00 -24.42 19.04
C GLY A 189 0.05 -23.63 18.12
N SER A 190 -0.81 -22.78 18.71
CA SER A 190 -1.64 -21.81 17.97
C SER A 190 -0.91 -20.52 17.58
N ARG A 191 0.36 -20.35 18.02
CA ARG A 191 1.21 -19.19 17.76
C ARG A 191 2.44 -19.62 16.97
N GLY A 192 2.62 -19.05 15.79
CA GLY A 192 3.85 -19.15 15.01
C GLY A 192 4.73 -17.90 15.18
N PHE A 193 5.96 -17.97 14.69
CA PHE A 193 6.90 -16.85 14.68
C PHE A 193 7.41 -16.59 13.26
N ALA A 194 7.81 -15.35 12.99
CA ALA A 194 8.57 -15.04 11.79
C ALA A 194 10.06 -15.05 12.12
N MET A 195 10.84 -15.83 11.38
CA MET A 195 12.29 -15.95 11.57
C MET A 195 13.00 -15.85 10.22
N MET A 196 14.33 -15.82 10.24
CA MET A 196 15.18 -15.74 9.06
C MET A 196 15.77 -17.11 8.73
N THR A 197 15.78 -17.50 7.46
CA THR A 197 16.50 -18.69 6.96
C THR A 197 17.45 -18.32 5.81
N ARG A 198 18.56 -19.02 5.69
CA ARG A 198 19.40 -19.04 4.47
C ARG A 198 19.21 -20.32 3.64
N ASP A 199 18.56 -21.32 4.22
CA ASP A 199 18.24 -22.60 3.61
C ASP A 199 16.83 -22.52 2.99
N LEU A 200 16.76 -22.10 1.73
CA LEU A 200 15.51 -22.15 0.97
C LEU A 200 15.20 -23.57 0.49
N ASP A 201 16.18 -24.45 0.28
CA ASP A 201 15.92 -25.82 -0.18
C ASP A 201 15.01 -26.57 0.80
N ARG A 202 15.15 -26.29 2.10
CA ARG A 202 14.29 -26.82 3.16
C ARG A 202 13.05 -25.98 3.48
N CYS A 203 13.14 -24.65 3.42
CA CYS A 203 12.11 -23.72 3.93
C CYS A 203 11.47 -22.84 2.85
N TYR A 204 11.58 -23.17 1.56
CA TYR A 204 11.09 -22.34 0.45
C TYR A 204 9.63 -21.98 0.62
N ARG A 205 8.76 -22.97 0.89
CA ARG A 205 7.31 -22.79 0.96
C ARG A 205 6.92 -21.86 2.11
N GLU A 206 7.55 -22.03 3.26
CA GLU A 206 7.36 -21.25 4.48
C GLU A 206 7.90 -19.82 4.33
N SER A 207 8.84 -19.61 3.39
CA SER A 207 9.43 -18.31 3.05
C SER A 207 8.58 -17.48 2.08
N LEU A 208 7.54 -18.06 1.47
CA LEU A 208 6.65 -17.36 0.53
C LEU A 208 5.56 -16.58 1.27
N TRP A 209 5.44 -15.31 0.90
CA TRP A 209 4.44 -14.38 1.42
C TRP A 209 3.52 -13.86 0.31
N SER A 210 2.31 -13.51 0.69
CA SER A 210 1.34 -12.75 -0.09
C SER A 210 1.19 -11.39 0.56
N ILE A 211 1.45 -10.31 -0.17
CA ILE A 211 1.32 -8.94 0.29
C ILE A 211 0.09 -8.31 -0.35
N SER A 212 -0.88 -7.91 0.48
CA SER A 212 -2.13 -7.29 0.03
C SER A 212 -2.38 -5.95 0.74
N SER A 213 -2.87 -4.97 -0.03
CA SER A 213 -3.22 -3.66 0.51
C SER A 213 -4.53 -3.71 1.30
N VAL A 214 -4.57 -3.01 2.43
CA VAL A 214 -5.73 -2.88 3.33
C VAL A 214 -5.84 -1.45 3.85
N ASN A 215 -7.04 -1.04 4.27
CA ASN A 215 -7.21 0.27 4.90
C ASN A 215 -6.69 0.27 6.34
N CYS A 216 -6.10 1.39 6.73
CA CYS A 216 -5.83 1.81 8.10
C CYS A 216 -6.36 3.24 8.35
#